data_AF-A0A670I746-F1
#
_entry.id   AF-A0A670I746-F1
#
_cell.length_a   1.000
_cell.length_b   1.000
_cell.length_c   1.000
_cell.angle_alpha   90.00
_cell.angle_beta   90.00
_cell.angle_gamma   90.00
#
_symmetry.space_group_name_H-M   'P 1'
#
loop_
_entity.id
_entity.type
_entity.pdbx_description
1 polymer ?
#
loop_
_entity_poly.entity_id
_entity_poly.type
_entity_poly.pdbx_seq_one_letter_code
_entity_poly.pdbx_strand_id
1 'polypeptide(L)'
;MGLISKKLDFYFTQGSFSFIKWSLTRCIAAETPVLQMNNGPSLTGLTTIAIHLVKQAKKEQLLGSTTEEKAIVQQWLEYRVTQVDKQSSKEDIRLILKDLNSYLEDKVYITGHNFTLADILLYYGLHHIIADLTVQEKEKYLNVSRWFNHIQHYPGIRQHLSSIVFIKNRLYNTH
;
A
#
# COMPACT_ATOMS: atom_id res chain seq x y z
N MET A 1 10.05 -28.96 9.16
CA MET A 1 10.74 -28.20 8.09
C MET A 1 9.74 -28.00 6.97
N GLY A 2 9.38 -26.74 6.68
CA GLY A 2 8.63 -26.37 5.46
C GLY A 2 7.11 -26.35 5.56
N LEU A 3 6.54 -25.20 5.93
CA LEU A 3 5.21 -24.74 5.52
C LEU A 3 5.08 -23.24 5.83
N ILE A 4 4.22 -22.55 5.09
CA ILE A 4 3.95 -21.10 5.05
C ILE A 4 4.72 -20.35 3.94
N SER A 5 4.30 -20.63 2.71
CA SER A 5 4.36 -19.70 1.58
C SER A 5 3.08 -18.86 1.60
N LYS A 6 3.20 -17.52 1.58
CA LYS A 6 2.06 -16.61 1.35
C LYS A 6 2.47 -15.53 0.33
N LYS A 7 1.84 -15.65 -0.85
CA LYS A 7 2.00 -14.85 -2.08
C LYS A 7 1.61 -13.38 -1.91
N LEU A 8 2.33 -12.47 -2.58
CA LEU A 8 1.72 -11.25 -3.11
C LEU A 8 0.90 -11.64 -4.34
N ASP A 9 -0.35 -11.98 -4.10
CA ASP A 9 -1.32 -12.27 -5.14
C ASP A 9 -2.02 -10.94 -5.53
N PHE A 10 -1.41 -10.18 -6.45
CA PHE A 10 -2.08 -9.10 -7.19
C PHE A 10 -3.02 -9.74 -8.23
N TYR A 11 -4.20 -10.19 -7.82
CA TYR A 11 -5.24 -10.65 -8.76
C TYR A 11 -6.21 -9.51 -9.09
N PHE A 12 -6.00 -8.87 -10.24
CA PHE A 12 -7.10 -8.28 -10.98
C PHE A 12 -7.82 -9.42 -11.73
N THR A 13 -8.81 -10.07 -11.11
CA THR A 13 -9.62 -11.10 -11.76
C THR A 13 -11.06 -10.65 -11.95
N GLN A 14 -11.35 -10.24 -13.19
CA GLN A 14 -12.49 -10.72 -13.97
C GLN A 14 -11.94 -10.91 -15.40
N GLY A 15 -11.62 -12.15 -15.77
CA GLY A 15 -11.17 -12.51 -17.13
C GLY A 15 -9.77 -13.10 -17.24
N SER A 16 -9.61 -14.34 -16.77
CA SER A 16 -8.70 -15.39 -17.27
C SER A 16 -7.33 -14.99 -17.84
N PHE A 17 -6.25 -15.04 -17.05
CA PHE A 17 -4.93 -15.47 -17.55
C PHE A 17 -4.11 -16.06 -16.39
N SER A 18 -3.84 -17.36 -16.48
CA SER A 18 -2.84 -18.08 -15.70
C SER A 18 -1.44 -17.86 -16.31
N PHE A 19 -0.40 -18.16 -15.52
CA PHE A 19 1.04 -18.03 -15.78
C PHE A 19 1.68 -16.71 -15.33
N ILE A 20 2.03 -16.65 -14.04
CA ILE A 20 3.41 -16.43 -13.53
C ILE A 20 3.42 -16.95 -12.08
N LYS A 21 4.30 -17.91 -11.80
CA LYS A 21 4.47 -18.50 -10.47
C LYS A 21 5.30 -17.52 -9.61
N TRP A 22 4.65 -16.78 -8.73
CA TRP A 22 5.32 -15.97 -7.72
C TRP A 22 5.86 -16.86 -6.60
N SER A 23 7.18 -16.79 -6.35
CA SER A 23 7.80 -17.33 -5.14
C SER A 23 8.28 -16.15 -4.31
N LEU A 24 7.59 -15.84 -3.21
CA LEU A 24 8.09 -14.93 -2.19
C LEU A 24 8.30 -15.75 -0.92
N THR A 25 9.53 -16.24 -0.75
CA THR A 25 9.97 -16.80 0.51
C THR A 25 10.51 -15.64 1.34
N ARG A 26 9.87 -15.35 2.46
CA ARG A 26 10.40 -14.46 3.49
C ARG A 26 11.76 -15.01 3.95
N CYS A 27 12.87 -14.27 3.76
CA CYS A 27 14.05 -14.21 4.65
C CYS A 27 15.22 -13.38 4.07
N ILE A 28 15.55 -12.27 4.75
CA ILE A 28 16.92 -11.75 5.00
C ILE A 28 17.86 -11.46 3.80
N ALA A 29 17.42 -10.69 2.82
CA ALA A 29 18.21 -9.74 2.02
C ALA A 29 17.23 -9.01 1.09
N ALA A 30 17.42 -7.71 0.84
CA ALA A 30 16.53 -6.91 0.01
C ALA A 30 16.60 -7.32 -1.48
N GLU A 31 16.00 -8.45 -1.85
CA GLU A 31 15.87 -8.83 -3.25
C GLU A 31 14.81 -7.95 -3.92
N THR A 32 15.28 -7.13 -4.85
CA THR A 32 14.39 -6.29 -5.66
C THR A 32 13.58 -7.19 -6.60
N PRO A 33 12.24 -7.08 -6.63
CA PRO A 33 11.42 -7.98 -7.44
C PRO A 33 11.71 -7.81 -8.93
N VAL A 34 11.69 -8.93 -9.67
CA VAL A 34 11.91 -8.97 -11.12
C VAL A 34 10.74 -9.67 -11.80
N LEU A 35 10.17 -9.04 -12.82
CA LEU A 35 9.16 -9.60 -13.70
C LEU A 35 9.80 -9.99 -15.03
N GLN A 36 9.79 -11.27 -15.34
CA GLN A 36 10.20 -11.79 -16.64
C GLN A 36 9.01 -11.73 -17.61
N MET A 37 9.16 -10.97 -18.70
CA MET A 37 8.15 -10.88 -19.75
C MET A 37 8.38 -11.98 -20.79
N ASN A 38 7.31 -12.56 -21.33
CA ASN A 38 7.42 -13.59 -22.37
C ASN A 38 8.12 -13.04 -23.63
N ASN A 39 7.84 -11.78 -23.99
CA ASN A 39 8.35 -11.11 -25.19
C ASN A 39 8.80 -9.66 -24.85
N GLY A 40 9.91 -9.48 -24.14
CA GLY A 40 10.44 -8.16 -23.82
C GLY A 40 11.54 -8.18 -22.77
N PRO A 41 12.13 -7.01 -22.43
CA PRO A 41 13.11 -6.92 -21.36
C PRO A 41 12.47 -7.24 -20.00
N SER A 42 13.24 -7.85 -19.11
CA SER A 42 12.82 -8.06 -17.72
C SER A 42 12.64 -6.71 -17.01
N LEU A 43 11.57 -6.57 -16.23
CA LEU A 43 11.34 -5.38 -15.42
C LEU A 43 11.78 -5.63 -13.98
N THR A 44 12.43 -4.64 -13.37
CA THR A 44 12.93 -4.73 -12.00
C THR A 44 12.39 -3.59 -11.16
N GLY A 45 12.04 -3.88 -9.91
CA GLY A 45 11.56 -2.89 -8.94
C GLY A 45 10.05 -2.95 -8.71
N LEU A 46 9.65 -2.83 -7.45
CA LEU A 46 8.26 -2.95 -7.02
C LEU A 46 7.34 -1.97 -7.77
N THR A 47 7.73 -0.69 -7.80
CA THR A 47 6.94 0.38 -8.41
C THR A 47 6.87 0.22 -9.93
N THR A 48 8.00 -0.08 -10.59
CA THR A 48 8.06 -0.34 -12.03
C THR A 48 7.14 -1.47 -12.45
N ILE A 49 7.20 -2.61 -11.73
CA ILE A 49 6.37 -3.77 -12.01
C ILE A 49 4.90 -3.44 -11.74
N ALA A 50 4.58 -2.79 -10.61
CA ALA A 50 3.21 -2.40 -10.30
C ALA A 50 2.60 -1.45 -11.34
N ILE A 51 3.36 -0.45 -11.81
CA ILE A 51 2.95 0.45 -12.89
C ILE A 51 2.69 -0.34 -14.18
N HIS A 52 3.57 -1.28 -14.53
CA HIS A 52 3.37 -2.14 -15.71
C HIS A 52 2.09 -2.97 -15.61
N LEU A 53 1.83 -3.58 -14.45
CA LEU A 53 0.62 -4.38 -14.21
C LEU A 53 -0.66 -3.53 -14.28
N VAL A 54 -0.62 -2.29 -13.77
CA VAL A 54 -1.75 -1.35 -13.89
C VAL A 54 -2.05 -1.03 -15.37
N LYS A 55 -1.01 -0.79 -16.19
CA LYS A 55 -1.16 -0.57 -17.63
C LYS A 55 -1.70 -1.82 -18.34
N GLN A 56 -1.17 -2.99 -18.01
CA GLN A 56 -1.62 -4.26 -18.57
C GLN A 56 -3.10 -4.55 -18.24
N ALA A 57 -3.55 -4.18 -17.04
CA ALA A 57 -4.94 -4.29 -16.61
C ALA A 57 -5.86 -3.20 -17.19
N LYS A 58 -5.34 -2.28 -18.02
CA LYS A 58 -6.07 -1.12 -18.59
C LYS A 58 -6.72 -0.24 -17.51
N LYS A 59 -6.02 -0.03 -16.38
CA LYS A 59 -6.48 0.79 -15.25
C LYS A 59 -5.61 2.03 -15.04
N GLU A 60 -5.23 2.69 -16.13
CA GLU A 60 -4.28 3.81 -16.11
C GLU A 60 -4.72 4.99 -15.23
N GLN A 61 -6.01 5.14 -14.95
CA GLN A 61 -6.51 6.12 -13.99
C GLN A 61 -5.89 5.98 -12.59
N LEU A 62 -5.44 4.77 -12.21
CA LEU A 62 -4.73 4.55 -10.94
C LEU A 62 -3.35 5.19 -10.90
N LEU A 63 -2.80 5.60 -12.05
CA LEU A 63 -1.54 6.32 -12.15
C LEU A 63 -1.73 7.84 -12.08
N GLY A 64 -2.96 8.33 -11.91
CA GLY A 64 -3.32 9.75 -11.89
C GLY A 64 -3.93 10.22 -13.22
N SER A 65 -4.94 11.08 -13.13
CA SER A 65 -5.70 11.59 -14.28
C SER A 65 -5.12 12.89 -14.84
N THR A 66 -4.55 13.74 -13.99
CA THR A 66 -3.87 14.99 -14.39
C THR A 66 -2.35 14.85 -14.28
N THR A 67 -1.60 15.81 -14.82
CA THR A 67 -0.13 15.84 -14.70
C THR A 67 0.30 15.95 -13.24
N GLU A 68 -0.40 16.80 -12.48
CA GLU A 68 -0.15 17.03 -11.06
C GLU A 68 -0.42 15.75 -10.26
N GLU A 69 -1.54 15.09 -10.54
CA GLU A 69 -1.88 13.84 -9.86
C GLU A 69 -0.86 12.73 -10.16
N LYS A 70 -0.43 12.61 -11.41
CA LYS A 70 0.63 11.66 -11.81
C LYS A 70 1.94 11.92 -11.06
N ALA A 71 2.31 13.20 -10.89
CA ALA A 71 3.50 13.57 -10.13
C ALA A 71 3.37 13.18 -8.65
N ILE A 72 2.20 13.43 -8.03
CA ILE A 72 1.93 13.03 -6.64
C ILE A 72 1.97 11.51 -6.49
N VAL A 73 1.35 10.75 -7.41
CA VAL A 73 1.44 9.28 -7.39
C VAL A 73 2.91 8.85 -7.41
N GLN A 74 3.70 9.37 -8.36
CA GLN A 74 5.12 9.01 -8.47
C GLN A 74 5.92 9.34 -7.20
N GLN A 75 5.69 10.52 -6.61
CA GLN A 75 6.32 10.92 -5.35
C GLN A 75 6.04 9.91 -4.23
N TRP A 76 4.79 9.46 -4.09
CA TRP A 76 4.42 8.52 -3.03
C TRP A 76 4.87 7.08 -3.31
N LEU A 77 4.99 6.69 -4.58
CA LEU A 77 5.64 5.44 -4.97
C LEU A 77 7.13 5.44 -4.60
N GLU A 78 7.82 6.57 -4.80
CA GLU A 78 9.21 6.73 -4.36
C GLU A 78 9.31 6.73 -2.83
N TYR A 79 8.44 7.46 -2.13
CA TYR A 79 8.37 7.49 -0.67
C TYR A 79 8.19 6.08 -0.09
N ARG A 80 7.33 5.26 -0.71
CA ARG A 80 7.13 3.86 -0.32
C ARG A 80 8.44 3.07 -0.31
N VAL A 81 9.24 3.18 -1.37
CA VAL A 81 10.48 2.39 -1.53
C VAL A 81 11.65 2.98 -0.74
N THR A 82 11.70 4.30 -0.58
CA THR A 82 12.85 4.99 0.02
C THR A 82 12.70 5.24 1.52
N GLN A 83 11.48 5.38 2.02
CA GLN A 83 11.20 5.68 3.43
C GLN A 83 10.54 4.48 4.11
N VAL A 84 9.37 4.04 3.62
CA VAL A 84 8.58 2.99 4.29
C VAL A 84 9.29 1.64 4.28
N ASP A 85 9.85 1.21 3.15
CA ASP A 85 10.55 -0.07 3.05
C ASP A 85 11.94 -0.08 3.72
N LYS A 86 12.53 1.11 3.93
CA LYS A 86 13.88 1.26 4.53
C LYS A 86 13.86 1.63 6.01
N GLN A 87 12.67 1.82 6.60
CA GLN A 87 12.55 2.09 8.01
C GLN A 87 13.26 1.00 8.81
N SER A 88 14.07 1.40 9.78
CA SER A 88 14.94 0.49 10.54
C SER A 88 14.78 0.68 12.05
N SER A 89 14.24 1.82 12.47
CA SER A 89 14.11 2.20 13.87
C SER A 89 12.67 2.57 14.22
N LYS A 90 12.33 2.49 15.51
CA LYS A 90 11.05 3.00 16.02
C LYS A 90 10.91 4.51 15.81
N GLU A 91 12.01 5.25 15.75
CA GLU A 91 11.97 6.69 15.49
C GLU A 91 11.58 6.97 14.04
N ASP A 92 12.12 6.21 13.08
CA ASP A 92 11.76 6.30 11.66
C ASP A 92 10.25 6.08 11.48
N ILE A 93 9.71 5.04 12.14
CA ILE A 93 8.27 4.75 12.14
C ILE A 93 7.48 5.94 12.70
N ARG A 94 7.92 6.56 13.80
CA ARG A 94 7.24 7.71 14.40
C ARG A 94 7.25 8.91 13.46
N LEU A 95 8.35 9.17 12.77
CA LEU A 95 8.47 10.24 11.78
C LEU A 95 7.54 9.98 10.58
N ILE A 96 7.59 8.77 10.02
CA ILE A 96 6.70 8.35 8.92
C ILE A 96 5.23 8.56 9.29
N LEU A 97 4.81 8.08 10.46
CA LEU A 97 3.43 8.21 10.92
C LEU A 97 3.03 9.65 11.20
N LYS A 98 3.94 10.48 11.75
CA LYS A 98 3.68 11.90 12.02
C LYS A 98 3.50 12.69 10.72
N ASP A 99 4.38 12.47 9.75
CA ASP A 99 4.35 13.17 8.46
C ASP A 99 3.12 12.76 7.65
N LEU A 100 2.84 11.45 7.57
CA LEU A 100 1.62 10.93 6.95
C LEU A 100 0.36 11.46 7.63
N ASN A 101 0.32 11.50 8.96
CA ASN A 101 -0.84 11.98 9.69
C ASN A 101 -1.14 13.46 9.41
N SER A 102 -0.09 14.27 9.27
CA SER A 102 -0.22 15.70 8.93
C SER A 102 -0.64 15.85 7.46
N TYR A 103 -0.01 15.09 6.55
CA TYR A 103 -0.32 15.14 5.12
C TYR A 103 -1.76 14.73 4.79
N LEU A 104 -2.29 13.74 5.51
CA LEU A 104 -3.63 13.21 5.33
C LEU A 104 -4.71 13.99 6.08
N GLU A 105 -4.40 15.09 6.76
CA GLU A 105 -5.38 15.84 7.55
C GLU A 105 -6.62 16.24 6.72
N ASP A 106 -6.39 16.76 5.52
CA ASP A 106 -7.40 17.27 4.59
C ASP A 106 -7.67 16.33 3.40
N LYS A 107 -7.19 15.08 3.43
CA LYS A 107 -7.25 14.15 2.28
C LYS A 107 -7.93 12.84 2.59
N VAL A 108 -8.75 12.36 1.65
CA VAL A 108 -9.38 11.04 1.72
C VAL A 108 -8.43 9.95 1.21
N TYR A 109 -7.71 10.27 0.14
CA TYR A 109 -6.71 9.42 -0.51
C TYR A 109 -5.37 10.15 -0.61
N ILE A 110 -4.31 9.44 -0.99
CA ILE A 110 -2.96 10.01 -1.08
C ILE A 110 -2.88 11.18 -2.07
N THR A 111 -3.64 11.15 -3.17
CA THR A 111 -3.73 12.27 -4.13
C THR A 111 -4.83 13.28 -3.81
N GLY A 112 -5.48 13.16 -2.64
CA GLY A 112 -6.60 14.02 -2.23
C GLY A 112 -7.95 13.30 -2.36
N HIS A 113 -8.48 13.25 -3.58
CA HIS A 113 -9.86 12.80 -3.84
C HIS A 113 -10.01 11.50 -4.63
N ASN A 114 -8.98 11.08 -5.37
CA ASN A 114 -9.05 9.86 -6.17
C ASN A 114 -8.23 8.74 -5.55
N PHE A 115 -8.73 7.52 -5.67
CA PHE A 115 -8.00 6.33 -5.28
C PHE A 115 -6.96 5.98 -6.35
N THR A 116 -5.71 5.78 -5.94
CA THR A 116 -4.58 5.56 -6.87
C THR A 116 -3.70 4.37 -6.46
N LEU A 117 -2.71 4.05 -7.30
CA LEU A 117 -1.70 3.04 -7.00
C LEU A 117 -0.89 3.39 -5.74
N ALA A 118 -0.74 4.68 -5.44
CA ALA A 118 -0.06 5.13 -4.22
C ALA A 118 -0.80 4.63 -2.96
N ASP A 119 -2.13 4.72 -2.92
CA ASP A 119 -2.93 4.21 -1.80
C ASP A 119 -2.74 2.70 -1.61
N ILE A 120 -2.75 1.95 -2.71
CA ILE A 120 -2.59 0.49 -2.70
C ILE A 120 -1.21 0.10 -2.14
N LEU A 121 -0.14 0.66 -2.70
CA LEU A 121 1.21 0.28 -2.28
C LEU A 121 1.55 0.78 -0.88
N LEU A 122 1.09 1.97 -0.48
CA LEU A 122 1.29 2.44 0.89
C LEU A 122 0.51 1.59 1.89
N TYR A 123 -0.73 1.19 1.58
CA TYR A 123 -1.52 0.31 2.44
C TYR A 123 -0.77 -1.00 2.73
N TYR A 124 -0.25 -1.66 1.69
CA TYR A 124 0.53 -2.88 1.86
C TYR A 124 1.85 -2.66 2.61
N GLY A 125 2.55 -1.55 2.33
CA GLY A 125 3.81 -1.21 3.02
C GLY A 125 3.60 -0.93 4.51
N LEU A 126 2.52 -0.23 4.86
CA LEU A 126 2.21 0.19 6.22
C LEU A 126 1.47 -0.88 7.04
N HIS A 127 0.95 -1.95 6.42
CA HIS A 127 0.08 -2.92 7.12
C HIS A 127 0.71 -3.49 8.40
N HIS A 128 1.98 -3.92 8.32
CA HIS A 128 2.70 -4.46 9.48
C HIS A 128 2.91 -3.40 10.58
N ILE A 129 3.25 -2.17 10.20
CA ILE A 129 3.43 -1.05 11.15
C ILE A 129 2.11 -0.77 11.88
N ILE A 130 1.01 -0.64 11.14
CA ILE A 130 -0.30 -0.30 11.70
C ILE A 130 -0.88 -1.45 12.54
N ALA A 131 -0.56 -2.70 12.19
CA ALA A 131 -0.96 -3.87 12.98
C ALA A 131 -0.33 -3.85 14.38
N ASP A 132 0.94 -3.42 14.46
CA ASP A 132 1.71 -3.39 15.71
C ASP A 132 1.41 -2.16 16.59
N LEU A 133 0.68 -1.16 16.09
CA LEU A 133 0.31 0.02 16.89
C LEU A 133 -0.69 -0.33 18.00
N THR A 134 -0.46 0.27 19.17
CA THR A 134 -1.41 0.28 20.28
C THR A 134 -2.67 1.08 19.93
N VAL A 135 -3.72 0.92 20.74
CA VAL A 135 -4.97 1.70 20.58
C VAL A 135 -4.67 3.21 20.69
N GLN A 136 -3.87 3.60 21.66
CA GLN A 136 -3.50 5.00 21.92
C GLN A 136 -2.69 5.59 20.76
N GLU A 137 -1.81 4.81 20.14
CA GLU A 137 -1.07 5.27 18.95
C GLU A 137 -1.99 5.40 17.73
N LYS A 138 -2.95 4.48 17.55
CA LYS A 138 -3.96 4.60 16.49
C LYS A 138 -4.84 5.84 16.67
N GLU A 139 -5.17 6.21 17.91
CA GLU A 139 -5.86 7.46 18.22
C GLU A 139 -4.98 8.69 17.97
N LYS A 140 -3.70 8.63 18.34
CA LYS A 140 -2.72 9.70 18.09
C LYS A 140 -2.56 9.99 16.60
N TYR A 141 -2.48 8.96 15.76
CA TYR A 141 -2.35 9.08 14.31
C TYR A 141 -3.71 8.91 13.62
N LEU A 142 -4.69 9.73 14.03
CA LEU A 142 -6.10 9.62 13.63
C LEU A 142 -6.31 9.64 12.11
N ASN A 143 -5.60 10.51 11.37
CA ASN A 143 -5.78 10.65 9.93
C ASN A 143 -5.23 9.43 9.18
N VAL A 144 -4.11 8.87 9.64
CA VAL A 144 -3.56 7.62 9.13
C VAL A 144 -4.52 6.47 9.42
N SER A 145 -5.02 6.37 10.66
CA SER A 145 -6.01 5.36 11.05
C SER A 145 -7.29 5.44 10.21
N ARG A 146 -7.80 6.66 9.96
CA ARG A 146 -8.97 6.90 9.10
C ARG A 146 -8.71 6.43 7.67
N TRP A 147 -7.61 6.88 7.06
CA TRP A 147 -7.22 6.50 5.71
C TRP A 147 -7.02 4.98 5.61
N PHE A 148 -6.25 4.38 6.51
CA PHE A 148 -5.99 2.94 6.51
C PHE A 148 -7.27 2.13 6.65
N ASN A 149 -8.16 2.56 7.55
CA ASN A 149 -9.46 1.91 7.73
C ASN A 149 -10.34 2.02 6.47
N HIS A 150 -10.25 3.13 5.74
CA HIS A 150 -10.94 3.29 4.47
C HIS A 150 -10.38 2.36 3.40
N ILE A 151 -9.05 2.34 3.20
CA ILE A 151 -8.40 1.53 2.17
C ILE A 151 -8.58 0.02 2.42
N GLN A 152 -8.51 -0.45 3.67
CA GLN A 152 -8.72 -1.88 3.96
C GLN A 152 -10.14 -2.39 3.64
N HIS A 153 -11.12 -1.49 3.50
CA HIS A 153 -12.48 -1.84 3.10
C HIS A 153 -12.77 -1.53 1.63
N TYR A 154 -11.79 -1.00 0.89
CA TYR A 154 -11.92 -0.77 -0.54
C TYR A 154 -12.03 -2.11 -1.28
N PRO A 155 -13.00 -2.29 -2.19
CA PRO A 155 -13.25 -3.57 -2.86
C PRO A 155 -12.00 -4.16 -3.51
N GLY A 156 -11.66 -5.40 -3.12
CA GLY A 156 -10.53 -6.13 -3.71
C GLY A 156 -9.14 -5.68 -3.26
N ILE A 157 -8.99 -4.80 -2.25
CA ILE A 157 -7.65 -4.37 -1.79
C ILE A 157 -7.12 -5.21 -0.64
N ARG A 158 -7.90 -5.48 0.41
CA ARG A 158 -7.40 -6.21 1.59
C ARG A 158 -6.96 -7.65 1.30
N GLN A 159 -7.66 -8.33 0.39
CA GLN A 159 -7.37 -9.72 0.01
C GLN A 159 -7.29 -10.64 1.26
N HIS A 160 -6.12 -11.24 1.50
CA HIS A 160 -5.88 -12.18 2.60
C HIS A 160 -5.28 -11.52 3.85
N LEU A 161 -5.03 -10.21 3.84
CA LEU A 161 -4.49 -9.51 5.00
C LEU A 161 -5.53 -9.44 6.11
N SER A 162 -5.05 -9.52 7.36
CA SER A 162 -5.92 -9.37 8.53
C SER A 162 -6.54 -7.97 8.57
N SER A 163 -7.82 -7.92 8.93
CA SER A 163 -8.51 -6.65 9.19
C SER A 163 -7.98 -6.05 10.48
N ILE A 164 -7.58 -4.78 10.44
CA ILE A 164 -7.15 -4.05 11.63
C ILE A 164 -8.35 -3.29 12.18
N VAL A 165 -8.68 -3.52 13.45
CA VAL A 165 -9.81 -2.87 14.10
C VAL A 165 -9.41 -1.47 14.55
N PHE A 166 -10.25 -0.49 14.21
CA PHE A 166 -10.14 0.89 14.67
C PHE A 166 -11.37 1.25 15.49
N ILE A 167 -11.16 1.79 16.69
CA ILE A 167 -12.25 2.24 17.55
C ILE A 167 -12.71 3.60 17.05
N LYS A 168 -14.00 3.72 16.71
CA LYS A 168 -14.61 5.01 16.42
C LYS A 168 -14.98 5.66 17.75
N ASN A 169 -14.21 6.66 18.20
CA ASN A 169 -14.63 7.48 19.32
C ASN A 169 -15.88 8.27 18.89
N ARG A 170 -17.04 7.92 19.46
CA ARG A 170 -18.28 8.68 19.29
C ARG A 170 -18.12 9.98 20.08
N LEU A 171 -17.98 11.10 19.38
CA LEU A 171 -17.88 12.43 20.00
C LEU A 171 -19.22 12.96 20.56
N TYR A 172 -20.27 12.14 20.60
CA TYR A 172 -21.56 12.52 21.18
C TYR A 172 -21.99 11.51 22.24
N ASN A 173 -22.10 12.01 23.47
CA ASN A 173 -23.00 11.46 24.47
C ASN A 173 -24.41 11.85 23.98
N THR A 174 -25.22 10.87 23.57
CA THR A 174 -26.66 11.10 23.33
C THR A 174 -27.30 11.43 24.67
N HIS A 175 -27.48 12.72 24.94
CA HIS A 175 -28.45 13.22 25.90
C HIS A 175 -29.74 13.56 25.17
#